data_AF-A0A816R3G7-F1
#
_entry.id   AF-A0A816R3G7-F1
#
_cell.length_a   1.000
_cell.length_b   1.000
_cell.length_c   1.000
_cell.angle_alpha   90.00
_cell.angle_beta   90.00
_cell.angle_gamma   90.00
#
_symmetry.space_group_name_H-M   'P 1'
#
loop_
_entity.id
_entity.type
_entity.pdbx_description
1 polymer ?
#
loop_
_entity_poly.entity_id
_entity_poly.type
_entity_poly.pdbx_seq_one_letter_code
_entity_poly.pdbx_strand_id
1 'polypeptide(L)'
;MLLSIYNPTLSKNDQHTLACMYTYEKHGYSMKSAFVWGEAALKLYSTTTDVKSVLSKASKLDQVMNLLDDKMMMKSILSYPVARRLRTIEPKVYHDGDQIYDPVYLILFFYHSLGPEGVVKCQQFVEKHCLAYCLMALISRCGLLRAVVYNCLASFEQHLVSQRFYWKEQLLTMFTLLKQSIKKSNLKLAPIVALFLSKLVDLFTHPESKISRTITRFLLKQPYIDLVHIPLFGELFHSSTAEVRLIFSSSSFLF
;
A
#
# COMPACT_ATOMS: atom_id res chain seq x y z
N MET A 1 10.59 -24.38 3.27
CA MET A 1 9.86 -24.84 4.48
C MET A 1 9.47 -23.67 5.41
N LEU A 2 10.31 -22.64 5.61
CA LEU A 2 9.93 -21.47 6.42
C LEU A 2 8.90 -20.54 5.73
N LEU A 3 9.12 -20.21 4.46
CA LEU A 3 8.23 -19.32 3.66
C LEU A 3 6.85 -19.91 3.38
N SER A 4 6.70 -21.23 3.46
CA SER A 4 5.42 -21.91 3.21
C SER A 4 4.43 -21.81 4.35
N ILE A 5 4.92 -21.56 5.56
CA ILE A 5 4.11 -21.39 6.78
C ILE A 5 3.96 -19.90 7.12
N TYR A 6 4.88 -19.07 6.61
CA TYR A 6 4.85 -17.63 6.77
C TYR A 6 3.60 -17.02 6.14
N ASN A 7 2.89 -16.22 6.92
CA ASN A 7 1.93 -15.26 6.41
C ASN A 7 2.48 -13.86 6.72
N PRO A 8 2.33 -12.86 5.85
CA PRO A 8 2.95 -11.56 6.08
C PRO A 8 2.16 -10.71 7.07
N THR A 9 1.83 -11.26 8.25
CA THR A 9 1.04 -10.62 9.30
C THR A 9 1.94 -10.03 10.39
N LEU A 10 1.35 -9.27 11.31
CA LEU A 10 2.00 -8.82 12.55
C LEU A 10 1.91 -9.84 13.68
N SER A 11 1.60 -11.11 13.42
CA SER A 11 1.73 -12.14 14.45
C SER A 11 3.18 -12.21 14.95
N LYS A 12 3.40 -12.65 16.21
CA LYS A 12 4.76 -12.78 16.74
C LYS A 12 5.61 -13.76 15.92
N ASN A 13 4.99 -14.83 15.44
CA ASN A 13 5.66 -15.85 14.65
C ASN A 13 6.13 -15.28 13.31
N ASP A 14 5.26 -14.55 12.61
CA ASP A 14 5.60 -13.95 11.33
C ASP A 14 6.66 -12.85 11.50
N GLN A 15 6.58 -12.05 12.56
CA GLN A 15 7.62 -11.08 12.89
C GLN A 15 8.99 -11.75 13.13
N HIS A 16 9.03 -12.87 13.84
CA HIS A 16 10.27 -13.64 14.03
C HIS A 16 10.78 -14.19 12.71
N THR A 17 9.90 -14.76 11.88
CA THR A 17 10.25 -15.29 10.56
C THR A 17 10.88 -14.21 9.69
N LEU A 18 10.31 -13.00 9.67
CA LEU A 18 10.86 -11.85 8.96
C LEU A 18 12.20 -11.38 9.55
N ALA A 19 12.36 -11.40 10.88
CA ALA A 19 13.63 -11.07 11.55
C ALA A 19 14.73 -12.08 11.20
N CYS A 20 14.41 -13.37 11.12
CA CYS A 20 15.31 -14.40 10.63
C CYS A 20 15.73 -14.09 9.18
N MET A 21 14.79 -13.83 8.28
CA MET A 21 15.09 -13.48 6.88
C MET A 21 16.05 -12.30 6.77
N TYR A 22 15.81 -11.25 7.55
CA TYR A 22 16.70 -10.08 7.60
C TYR A 22 18.10 -10.43 8.11
N THR A 23 18.19 -11.33 9.08
CA THR A 23 19.48 -11.78 9.63
C THR A 23 20.27 -12.57 8.59
N TYR A 24 19.62 -13.44 7.82
CA TYR A 24 20.27 -14.14 6.70
C TYR A 24 20.74 -13.17 5.61
N GLU A 25 19.93 -12.16 5.27
CA GLU A 25 20.31 -11.14 4.29
C GLU A 25 21.54 -10.35 4.74
N LYS A 26 21.64 -10.02 6.02
CA LYS A 26 22.81 -9.36 6.61
C LYS A 26 24.09 -10.20 6.46
N HIS A 27 23.99 -11.52 6.44
CA HIS A 27 25.12 -12.44 6.26
C HIS A 27 25.40 -12.79 4.79
N GLY A 28 24.83 -12.05 3.83
CA GLY A 28 25.18 -12.15 2.41
C GLY A 28 24.26 -13.04 1.58
N TYR A 29 23.22 -13.64 2.17
CA TYR A 29 22.25 -14.43 1.42
C TYR A 29 21.18 -13.51 0.81
N SER A 30 21.14 -13.40 -0.52
CA SER A 30 20.15 -12.55 -1.20
C SER A 30 18.74 -13.10 -1.02
N MET A 31 17.88 -12.36 -0.32
CA MET A 31 16.48 -12.71 -0.08
C MET A 31 15.51 -12.10 -1.11
N LYS A 32 16.04 -11.58 -2.23
CA LYS A 32 15.25 -10.98 -3.33
C LYS A 32 14.21 -11.92 -3.94
N SER A 33 14.38 -13.23 -3.77
CA SER A 33 13.44 -14.24 -4.25
C SER A 33 12.36 -14.61 -3.22
N ALA A 34 12.51 -14.23 -1.94
CA ALA A 34 11.74 -14.72 -0.78
C ALA A 34 10.45 -13.93 -0.47
N PHE A 35 9.82 -13.36 -1.50
CA PHE A 35 8.62 -12.53 -1.32
C PHE A 35 7.30 -13.23 -1.65
N VAL A 36 7.34 -14.51 -2.01
CA VAL A 36 6.12 -15.32 -2.17
C VAL A 36 5.97 -16.16 -0.90
N TRP A 37 4.76 -16.21 -0.36
CA TRP A 37 4.43 -16.84 0.92
C TRP A 37 3.33 -17.90 0.78
N GLY A 38 3.08 -18.63 1.86
CA GLY A 38 2.05 -19.67 1.93
C GLY A 38 2.27 -20.83 0.94
N GLU A 39 1.19 -21.48 0.52
CA GLU A 39 1.25 -22.62 -0.41
C GLU A 39 1.81 -22.24 -1.80
N ALA A 40 1.67 -20.97 -2.20
CA ALA A 40 2.26 -20.46 -3.44
C ALA A 40 3.79 -20.50 -3.39
N ALA A 41 4.39 -20.29 -2.22
CA ALA A 41 5.83 -20.42 -2.02
C ALA A 41 6.31 -21.86 -2.27
N LEU A 42 5.54 -22.88 -1.85
CA LEU A 42 5.92 -24.28 -2.06
C LEU A 42 6.05 -24.59 -3.54
N LYS A 43 5.05 -24.20 -4.34
CA LYS A 43 5.03 -24.44 -5.80
C LYS A 43 6.15 -23.70 -6.52
N LEU A 44 6.44 -22.46 -6.10
CA LEU A 44 7.48 -21.63 -6.72
C LEU A 44 8.89 -22.14 -6.41
N TYR A 45 9.18 -22.49 -5.16
CA TYR A 45 10.52 -22.91 -4.74
C TYR A 45 10.80 -24.40 -4.96
N SER A 46 9.78 -25.25 -5.13
CA SER A 46 9.99 -26.67 -5.48
C SER A 46 10.35 -26.88 -6.95
N THR A 47 9.99 -25.93 -7.83
CA THR A 47 10.18 -26.04 -9.29
C THR A 47 11.45 -25.33 -9.80
N THR A 48 12.21 -24.69 -8.91
CA THR A 48 13.37 -23.84 -9.28
C THR A 48 14.64 -24.61 -9.68
N THR A 49 14.58 -25.92 -9.93
CA THR A 49 15.69 -26.65 -10.59
C THR A 49 15.72 -26.44 -12.10
N ASP A 50 14.63 -25.95 -12.72
CA ASP A 50 14.55 -25.76 -14.17
C ASP A 50 14.32 -24.28 -14.53
N VAL A 51 15.42 -23.56 -14.73
CA VAL A 51 15.50 -22.10 -14.93
C VAL A 51 14.76 -21.62 -16.20
N LYS A 52 14.25 -22.54 -17.04
CA LYS A 52 13.56 -22.23 -18.31
C LYS A 52 12.04 -22.30 -18.26
N SER A 53 11.41 -22.87 -17.23
CA SER A 53 9.94 -23.09 -17.21
C SER A 53 9.14 -22.01 -16.46
N VAL A 54 9.78 -21.12 -15.71
CA VAL A 54 9.11 -20.10 -14.87
C VAL A 54 8.94 -18.75 -15.60
N LEU A 55 8.83 -18.80 -16.93
CA LEU A 55 8.12 -17.78 -17.72
C LEU A 55 6.61 -18.05 -17.70
N SER A 56 6.06 -18.47 -16.55
CA SER A 56 4.61 -18.38 -16.36
C SER A 56 4.26 -16.90 -16.49
N LYS A 57 3.40 -16.56 -17.45
CA LYS A 57 3.07 -15.20 -17.93
C LYS A 57 2.67 -14.15 -16.87
N ALA A 58 2.57 -14.52 -15.59
CA ALA A 58 2.24 -13.62 -14.49
C ALA A 58 3.52 -13.20 -13.74
N SER A 59 3.69 -11.89 -13.53
CA SER A 59 4.81 -11.36 -12.75
C SER A 59 4.73 -11.85 -11.29
N LYS A 60 5.86 -11.84 -10.56
CA LYS A 60 5.86 -12.17 -9.11
C LYS A 60 4.88 -11.28 -8.33
N LEU A 61 4.72 -10.03 -8.78
CA LEU A 61 3.75 -9.09 -8.24
C LEU A 61 2.31 -9.59 -8.43
N ASP A 62 1.95 -10.04 -9.63
CA ASP A 62 0.61 -10.57 -9.91
C ASP A 62 0.25 -11.77 -9.01
N GLN A 63 1.21 -12.67 -8.80
CA GLN A 63 1.00 -13.83 -7.93
C GLN A 63 0.73 -13.40 -6.49
N VAL A 64 1.53 -12.48 -5.96
CA VAL A 64 1.34 -11.95 -4.60
C VAL A 64 0.06 -11.14 -4.47
N MET A 65 -0.28 -10.30 -5.45
CA MET A 65 -1.54 -9.53 -5.42
C MET A 65 -2.77 -10.43 -5.37
N ASN A 66 -2.71 -11.63 -5.96
CA ASN A 66 -3.79 -12.62 -5.87
C ASN A 66 -3.87 -13.32 -4.51
N LEU A 67 -2.81 -13.27 -3.70
CA LEU A 67 -2.79 -13.81 -2.32
C LEU A 67 -3.29 -12.79 -1.28
N LEU A 68 -3.40 -11.51 -1.66
CA LEU A 68 -3.89 -10.47 -0.77
C LEU A 68 -5.40 -10.61 -0.58
N ASP A 69 -5.81 -10.69 0.70
CA ASP A 69 -7.19 -10.64 1.11
C ASP A 69 -7.64 -9.18 1.25
N ASP A 70 -8.73 -8.84 0.57
CA ASP A 70 -9.20 -7.45 0.47
C ASP A 70 -9.66 -6.93 1.85
N LYS A 71 -10.30 -7.78 2.68
CA LYS A 71 -10.76 -7.39 4.03
C LYS A 71 -9.58 -7.15 4.96
N MET A 72 -8.57 -8.01 4.90
CA MET A 72 -7.34 -7.89 5.67
C MET A 72 -6.54 -6.66 5.24
N MET A 73 -6.44 -6.37 3.94
CA MET A 73 -5.81 -5.13 3.44
C MET A 73 -6.52 -3.89 4.00
N MET A 74 -7.84 -3.86 3.94
CA MET A 74 -8.64 -2.75 4.48
C MET A 74 -8.48 -2.59 5.99
N LYS A 75 -8.50 -3.70 6.75
CA LYS A 75 -8.22 -3.69 8.18
C LYS A 75 -6.81 -3.18 8.48
N SER A 76 -5.83 -3.57 7.66
CA SER A 76 -4.43 -3.15 7.80
C SER A 76 -4.23 -1.65 7.53
N ILE A 77 -5.04 -1.06 6.62
CA ILE A 77 -5.07 0.39 6.39
C ILE A 77 -5.65 1.10 7.62
N LEU A 78 -6.80 0.63 8.14
CA LEU A 78 -7.48 1.27 9.27
C LEU A 78 -6.69 1.15 10.58
N SER A 79 -6.09 0.00 10.85
CA SER A 79 -5.33 -0.30 12.06
C SER A 79 -3.82 -0.26 11.84
N TYR A 80 -3.34 0.68 11.00
CA TYR A 80 -1.93 0.72 10.60
C TYR A 80 -0.97 0.89 11.79
N PRO A 81 0.06 0.03 11.93
CA PRO A 81 0.94 0.02 13.10
C PRO A 81 2.01 1.13 13.01
N VAL A 82 1.66 2.36 13.37
CA VAL A 82 2.53 3.57 13.28
C VAL A 82 3.90 3.40 13.97
N ALA A 83 3.99 2.52 14.97
CA ALA A 83 5.20 2.22 15.73
C ALA A 83 6.14 1.21 15.06
N ARG A 84 5.66 0.45 14.07
CA ARG A 84 6.42 -0.60 13.39
C ARG A 84 7.59 0.03 12.63
N ARG A 85 8.80 -0.46 12.89
CA ARG A 85 10.04 0.04 12.27
C ARG A 85 10.61 -1.00 11.31
N LEU A 86 11.24 -0.51 10.24
CA LEU A 86 12.06 -1.34 9.37
C LEU A 86 13.14 -2.05 10.20
N ARG A 87 13.45 -3.31 9.86
CA ARG A 87 14.56 -4.08 10.47
C ARG A 87 14.45 -4.28 11.99
N THR A 88 13.24 -4.40 12.52
CA THR A 88 13.08 -4.77 13.94
C THR A 88 13.34 -6.27 14.09
N ILE A 89 14.26 -6.64 14.98
CA ILE A 89 14.62 -8.03 15.26
C ILE A 89 13.67 -8.63 16.31
N GLU A 90 13.37 -7.85 17.35
CA GLU A 90 12.47 -8.30 18.42
C GLU A 90 11.00 -8.10 18.02
N PRO A 91 10.16 -9.14 18.12
CA PRO A 91 8.74 -9.02 17.82
C PRO A 91 8.06 -8.12 18.85
N LYS A 92 7.01 -7.43 18.42
CA LYS A 92 6.14 -6.67 19.30
C LYS A 92 4.73 -7.22 19.28
N VAL A 93 4.01 -7.04 20.38
CA VAL A 93 2.59 -7.34 20.42
C VAL A 93 1.83 -6.22 19.72
N TYR A 94 1.03 -6.58 18.72
CA TYR A 94 0.07 -5.68 18.08
C TYR A 94 -1.33 -6.24 18.32
N HIS A 95 -2.28 -5.35 18.59
CA HIS A 95 -3.69 -5.72 18.62
C HIS A 95 -4.10 -6.24 17.25
N ASP A 96 -4.80 -7.38 17.20
CA ASP A 96 -5.19 -8.07 15.96
C ASP A 96 -4.02 -8.35 15.00
N GLY A 97 -2.81 -8.57 15.53
CA GLY A 97 -1.60 -8.69 14.70
C GLY A 97 -1.67 -9.82 13.66
N ASP A 98 -2.42 -10.88 13.94
CA ASP A 98 -2.69 -12.00 13.03
C ASP A 98 -3.68 -11.65 11.90
N GLN A 99 -4.45 -10.57 12.06
CA GLN A 99 -5.48 -10.11 11.11
C GLN A 99 -5.10 -8.82 10.38
N ILE A 100 -3.86 -8.36 10.52
CA ILE A 100 -3.32 -7.24 9.74
C ILE A 100 -1.95 -7.59 9.15
N TYR A 101 -1.70 -7.11 7.94
CA TYR A 101 -0.44 -7.29 7.25
C TYR A 101 0.68 -6.46 7.87
N ASP A 102 1.89 -7.03 7.95
CA ASP A 102 3.09 -6.32 8.38
C ASP A 102 3.55 -5.33 7.30
N PRO A 103 3.56 -4.01 7.57
CA PRO A 103 3.97 -3.02 6.59
C PRO A 103 5.43 -3.15 6.21
N VAL A 104 6.31 -3.67 7.08
CA VAL A 104 7.71 -3.88 6.70
C VAL A 104 7.80 -4.88 5.57
N TYR A 105 7.02 -5.96 5.63
CA TYR A 105 7.03 -6.96 4.59
C TYR A 105 6.41 -6.43 3.29
N LEU A 106 5.16 -5.95 3.34
CA LEU A 106 4.45 -5.53 2.13
C LEU A 106 5.12 -4.35 1.43
N ILE A 107 5.59 -3.34 2.17
CA ILE A 107 6.26 -2.18 1.56
C ILE A 107 7.60 -2.57 0.94
N LEU A 108 8.39 -3.44 1.59
CA LEU A 108 9.63 -3.94 0.98
C LEU A 108 9.33 -4.75 -0.29
N PHE A 109 8.30 -5.59 -0.25
CA PHE A 109 7.87 -6.33 -1.43
C PHE A 109 7.47 -5.41 -2.58
N PHE A 110 6.66 -4.38 -2.30
CA PHE A 110 6.27 -3.39 -3.30
C PHE A 110 7.47 -2.62 -3.84
N TYR A 111 8.42 -2.23 -2.98
CA TYR A 111 9.65 -1.56 -3.40
C TYR A 111 10.43 -2.40 -4.43
N HIS A 112 10.59 -3.70 -4.17
CA HIS A 112 11.27 -4.59 -5.12
C HIS A 112 10.45 -4.83 -6.39
N SER A 113 9.12 -4.93 -6.27
CA SER A 113 8.22 -5.24 -7.38
C SER A 113 7.97 -4.06 -8.31
N LEU A 114 8.01 -2.83 -7.78
CA LEU A 114 7.83 -1.58 -8.53
C LEU A 114 9.16 -1.07 -9.13
N GLY A 115 10.28 -1.76 -8.94
CA GLY A 115 11.56 -1.38 -9.50
C GLY A 115 11.54 -1.25 -11.04
N PRO A 116 12.62 -0.74 -11.67
CA PRO A 116 12.65 -0.43 -13.11
C PRO A 116 12.30 -1.62 -14.02
N GLU A 117 12.69 -2.84 -13.62
CA GLU A 117 12.43 -4.09 -14.36
C GLU A 117 11.07 -4.73 -14.00
N GLY A 118 10.30 -4.09 -13.12
CA GLY A 118 9.02 -4.60 -12.64
C GLY A 118 7.93 -4.51 -13.69
N VAL A 119 7.20 -5.61 -13.91
CA VAL A 119 5.98 -5.61 -14.73
C VAL A 119 4.77 -5.45 -13.80
N VAL A 120 4.17 -4.26 -13.83
CA VAL A 120 3.14 -3.83 -12.88
C VAL A 120 1.80 -3.58 -13.58
N LYS A 121 0.78 -4.39 -13.25
CA LYS A 121 -0.61 -4.09 -13.61
C LYS A 121 -1.16 -3.04 -12.64
N CYS A 122 -0.97 -1.77 -12.98
CA CYS A 122 -1.32 -0.67 -12.07
C CYS A 122 -2.79 -0.65 -11.66
N GLN A 123 -3.70 -1.02 -12.57
CA GLN A 123 -5.13 -1.12 -12.26
C GLN A 123 -5.38 -2.13 -11.13
N GLN A 124 -4.87 -3.35 -11.29
CA GLN A 124 -4.99 -4.43 -10.29
C GLN A 124 -4.32 -4.06 -8.97
N PHE A 125 -3.17 -3.40 -9.00
CA PHE A 125 -2.45 -2.94 -7.81
C PHE A 125 -3.30 -1.97 -6.97
N VAL A 126 -4.09 -1.13 -7.63
CA VAL A 126 -5.01 -0.20 -6.97
C VAL A 126 -6.25 -0.93 -6.47
N GLU A 127 -6.87 -1.78 -7.30
CA GLU A 127 -8.05 -2.58 -6.94
C GLU A 127 -7.78 -3.52 -5.74
N LYS A 128 -6.53 -3.95 -5.55
CA LYS A 128 -6.07 -4.74 -4.39
C LYS A 128 -5.63 -3.89 -3.19
N HIS A 129 -5.99 -2.61 -3.16
CA HIS A 129 -5.69 -1.64 -2.10
C HIS A 129 -4.18 -1.43 -1.82
N CYS A 130 -3.27 -1.90 -2.69
CA CYS A 130 -1.82 -1.78 -2.47
C CYS A 130 -1.38 -0.31 -2.50
N LEU A 131 -1.93 0.50 -3.41
CA LEU A 131 -1.64 1.94 -3.46
C LEU A 131 -2.18 2.66 -2.21
N ALA A 132 -3.41 2.34 -1.80
CA ALA A 132 -4.01 2.89 -0.60
C ALA A 132 -3.19 2.55 0.66
N TYR A 133 -2.64 1.33 0.72
CA TYR A 133 -1.73 0.91 1.80
C TYR A 133 -0.40 1.67 1.79
N CYS A 134 0.21 1.91 0.62
CA CYS A 134 1.39 2.76 0.49
C CYS A 134 1.14 4.19 0.99
N LEU A 135 0.01 4.80 0.61
CA LEU A 135 -0.36 6.14 1.10
C LEU A 135 -0.51 6.16 2.62
N MET A 136 -1.16 5.15 3.20
CA MET A 136 -1.30 5.02 4.64
C MET A 136 0.06 4.86 5.33
N ALA A 137 1.00 4.14 4.71
CA ALA A 137 2.33 3.91 5.28
C ALA A 137 3.18 5.19 5.50
N LEU A 138 2.82 6.31 4.87
CA LEU A 138 3.44 7.63 5.11
C LEU A 138 3.22 8.17 6.54
N ILE A 139 2.31 7.57 7.33
CA ILE A 139 2.12 7.95 8.74
C ILE A 139 3.17 7.33 9.66
N SER A 140 3.97 6.38 9.17
CA SER A 140 4.94 5.63 9.99
C SER A 140 5.89 6.57 10.73
N ARG A 141 6.21 6.24 12.00
CA ARG A 141 7.26 6.96 12.74
C ARG A 141 8.66 6.63 12.23
N CYS A 142 8.84 5.53 11.49
CA CYS A 142 10.12 5.12 10.94
C CYS A 142 10.44 5.89 9.66
N GLY A 143 11.41 6.82 9.72
CA GLY A 143 11.82 7.61 8.55
C GLY A 143 12.34 6.76 7.40
N LEU A 144 13.04 5.65 7.68
CA LEU A 144 13.51 4.75 6.63
C LEU A 144 12.35 4.07 5.89
N LEU A 145 11.34 3.59 6.63
CA LEU A 145 10.16 3.00 6.01
C LEU A 145 9.43 4.02 5.13
N ARG A 146 9.24 5.25 5.63
CA ARG A 146 8.63 6.33 4.83
C ARG A 146 9.43 6.65 3.56
N ALA A 147 10.76 6.64 3.61
CA ALA A 147 11.59 6.86 2.43
C ALA A 147 11.38 5.76 1.36
N VAL A 148 11.28 4.50 1.79
CA VAL A 148 10.94 3.37 0.91
C VAL A 148 9.54 3.54 0.31
N VAL A 149 8.56 3.98 1.11
CA VAL A 149 7.19 4.26 0.64
C VAL A 149 7.18 5.38 -0.41
N TYR A 150 7.90 6.48 -0.18
CA TYR A 150 8.00 7.56 -1.18
C TYR A 150 8.61 7.07 -2.48
N ASN A 151 9.61 6.19 -2.43
CA ASN A 151 10.15 5.56 -3.61
C ASN A 151 9.12 4.67 -4.32
N CYS A 152 8.37 3.84 -3.57
CA CYS A 152 7.27 3.05 -4.14
C CYS A 152 6.25 3.91 -4.86
N LEU A 153 5.84 5.04 -4.26
CA LEU A 153 4.88 5.97 -4.86
C LEU A 153 5.43 6.59 -6.15
N ALA A 154 6.70 7.01 -6.17
CA ALA A 154 7.35 7.56 -7.36
C ALA A 154 7.48 6.52 -8.49
N SER A 155 7.92 5.30 -8.15
CA SER A 155 8.04 4.20 -9.10
C SER A 155 6.68 3.76 -9.64
N PHE A 156 5.64 3.69 -8.80
CA PHE A 156 4.28 3.42 -9.25
C PHE A 156 3.78 4.49 -10.24
N GLU A 157 4.03 5.77 -9.97
CA GLU A 157 3.66 6.85 -10.90
C GLU A 157 4.35 6.68 -12.27
N GLN A 158 5.63 6.27 -12.29
CA GLN A 158 6.34 5.98 -13.55
C GLN A 158 5.68 4.85 -14.34
N HIS A 159 5.30 3.75 -13.66
CA HIS A 159 4.57 2.64 -14.27
C HIS A 159 3.19 3.07 -14.78
N LEU A 160 2.52 3.98 -14.09
CA LEU A 160 1.18 4.46 -14.42
C LEU A 160 1.11 5.19 -15.78
N VAL A 161 2.18 5.90 -16.17
CA VAL A 161 2.22 6.72 -17.40
C VAL A 161 1.87 5.92 -18.67
N SER A 162 2.33 4.67 -18.77
CA SER A 162 2.13 3.82 -19.96
C SER A 162 0.83 3.00 -19.92
N GLN A 163 0.09 3.02 -18.82
CA GLN A 163 -1.12 2.20 -18.63
C GLN A 163 -2.37 2.89 -19.19
N ARG A 164 -3.41 2.10 -19.47
CA ARG A 164 -4.71 2.59 -19.97
C ARG A 164 -5.86 1.95 -19.19
N PHE A 165 -6.56 2.78 -18.40
CA PHE A 165 -7.81 2.43 -17.73
C PHE A 165 -8.58 3.71 -17.38
N TYR A 166 -9.89 3.59 -17.16
CA TYR A 166 -10.83 4.72 -17.11
C TYR A 166 -10.46 5.84 -16.13
N TRP A 167 -10.01 5.47 -14.93
CA TRP A 167 -9.78 6.39 -13.82
C TRP A 167 -8.29 6.74 -13.59
N LYS A 168 -7.44 6.55 -14.62
CA LYS A 168 -6.01 6.86 -14.57
C LYS A 168 -5.73 8.35 -14.33
N GLU A 169 -6.45 9.23 -15.01
CA GLU A 169 -6.20 10.68 -14.95
C GLU A 169 -6.46 11.26 -13.55
N GLN A 170 -7.42 10.68 -12.83
CA GLN A 170 -7.71 11.01 -11.43
C GLN A 170 -6.51 10.68 -10.52
N LEU A 171 -5.87 9.53 -10.75
CA LEU A 171 -4.64 9.17 -10.03
C LEU A 171 -3.49 10.12 -10.37
N LEU A 172 -3.25 10.40 -11.65
CA LEU A 172 -2.19 11.33 -12.08
C LEU A 172 -2.40 12.73 -11.50
N THR A 173 -3.65 13.19 -11.44
CA THR A 173 -4.02 14.45 -10.80
C THR A 173 -3.68 14.41 -9.31
N MET A 174 -4.10 13.36 -8.58
CA MET A 174 -3.78 13.20 -7.17
C MET A 174 -2.27 13.19 -6.91
N PHE A 175 -1.48 12.46 -7.71
CA PHE A 175 -0.02 12.42 -7.59
C PHE A 175 0.60 13.80 -7.84
N THR A 176 0.11 14.54 -8.84
CA THR A 176 0.57 15.90 -9.13
C THR A 176 0.33 16.82 -7.95
N LEU A 177 -0.89 16.84 -7.41
CA LEU A 177 -1.24 17.66 -6.26
C LEU A 177 -0.44 17.24 -5.01
N LEU A 178 -0.29 15.94 -4.76
CA LEU A 178 0.49 15.43 -3.62
C LEU A 178 1.96 15.89 -3.70
N LYS A 179 2.58 15.79 -4.89
CA LYS A 179 3.96 16.29 -5.11
C LYS A 179 4.07 17.78 -4.85
N GLN A 180 3.11 18.58 -5.32
CA GLN A 180 3.07 20.02 -5.07
C GLN A 180 2.91 20.35 -3.58
N SER A 181 2.27 19.46 -2.81
CA SER A 181 1.97 19.65 -1.39
C SER A 181 3.13 19.29 -0.46
N ILE A 182 4.00 18.37 -0.88
CA ILE A 182 5.14 17.93 -0.06
C ILE A 182 6.25 18.98 -0.11
N LYS A 183 6.37 19.78 0.95
CA LYS A 183 7.41 20.83 1.08
C LYS A 183 8.67 20.38 1.80
N LYS A 184 8.66 19.18 2.41
CA LYS A 184 9.74 18.64 3.21
C LYS A 184 10.07 17.22 2.74
N SER A 185 11.36 16.93 2.57
CA SER A 185 11.80 15.57 2.26
C SER A 185 11.36 14.59 3.35
N ASN A 186 10.87 13.42 2.92
CA ASN A 186 10.46 12.33 3.81
C ASN A 186 9.42 12.74 4.87
N LEU A 187 8.50 13.62 4.47
CA LEU A 187 7.42 14.13 5.31
C LEU A 187 6.60 12.98 5.90
N LYS A 188 6.25 13.09 7.18
CA LYS A 188 5.28 12.21 7.82
C LYS A 188 3.91 12.86 7.68
N LEU A 189 2.94 12.15 7.10
CA LEU A 189 1.57 12.66 7.01
C LEU A 189 0.84 12.54 8.35
N ALA A 190 -0.12 13.44 8.56
CA ALA A 190 -1.13 13.25 9.60
C ALA A 190 -1.99 12.02 9.25
N PRO A 191 -2.36 11.15 10.23
CA PRO A 191 -3.14 9.94 9.96
C PRO A 191 -4.42 10.19 9.17
N ILE A 192 -5.12 11.27 9.51
CA ILE A 192 -6.37 11.65 8.87
C ILE A 192 -6.21 11.99 7.37
N VAL A 193 -5.09 12.64 7.01
CA VAL A 193 -4.77 13.00 5.63
C VAL A 193 -4.42 11.75 4.84
N ALA A 194 -3.60 10.86 5.41
CA ALA A 194 -3.23 9.62 4.75
C ALA A 194 -4.45 8.71 4.53
N LEU A 195 -5.34 8.59 5.54
CA LEU A 195 -6.59 7.84 5.41
C LEU A 195 -7.51 8.44 4.35
N PHE A 196 -7.63 9.77 4.31
CA PHE A 196 -8.39 10.47 3.27
C PHE A 196 -7.84 10.13 1.87
N LEU A 197 -6.52 10.20 1.67
CA LEU A 197 -5.88 9.84 0.40
C LEU A 197 -6.08 8.36 0.04
N SER A 198 -5.97 7.45 1.01
CA SER A 198 -6.24 6.03 0.80
C SER A 198 -7.68 5.79 0.34
N LYS A 199 -8.67 6.44 0.98
CA LYS A 199 -10.07 6.35 0.59
C LYS A 199 -10.36 7.00 -0.76
N LEU A 200 -9.68 8.09 -1.07
CA LEU A 200 -9.79 8.75 -2.36
C LEU A 200 -9.44 7.81 -3.52
N VAL A 201 -8.36 7.03 -3.36
CA VAL A 201 -7.94 6.02 -4.34
C VAL A 201 -9.03 4.96 -4.54
N ASP A 202 -9.64 4.46 -3.46
CA ASP A 202 -10.74 3.49 -3.54
C ASP A 202 -11.99 4.07 -4.25
N LEU A 203 -12.24 5.37 -4.14
CA LEU A 203 -13.38 6.02 -4.81
C LEU A 203 -13.16 6.18 -6.32
N PHE A 204 -11.91 6.28 -6.77
CA PHE A 204 -11.61 6.37 -8.20
C PHE A 204 -11.95 5.08 -8.94
N THR A 205 -11.85 3.92 -8.30
CA THR A 205 -12.24 2.64 -8.89
C THR A 205 -13.76 2.51 -9.05
N HIS A 206 -14.55 3.42 -8.46
CA HIS A 206 -16.02 3.46 -8.52
C HIS A 206 -16.55 4.79 -9.11
N PRO A 207 -16.23 5.11 -10.37
CA PRO A 207 -16.48 6.42 -10.99
C PRO A 207 -17.97 6.77 -11.17
N GLU A 208 -18.85 5.75 -11.20
CA GLU A 208 -20.29 5.91 -11.38
C GLU A 208 -20.95 6.67 -10.20
N SER A 209 -20.33 6.60 -9.02
CA SER A 209 -20.84 7.22 -7.81
C SER A 209 -20.87 8.76 -7.93
N LYS A 210 -21.95 9.38 -7.44
CA LYS A 210 -22.06 10.85 -7.42
C LYS A 210 -20.92 11.49 -6.62
N ILE A 211 -20.49 10.80 -5.57
CA ILE A 211 -19.40 11.22 -4.69
C ILE A 211 -18.05 11.28 -5.40
N SER A 212 -17.71 10.27 -6.21
CA SER A 212 -16.44 10.23 -6.96
C SER A 212 -16.34 11.40 -7.96
N ARG A 213 -17.46 11.74 -8.61
CA ARG A 213 -17.54 12.92 -9.51
C ARG A 213 -17.38 14.24 -8.77
N THR A 214 -18.00 14.40 -7.61
CA THR A 214 -17.86 15.61 -6.79
C THR A 214 -16.43 15.80 -6.32
N ILE A 215 -15.80 14.73 -5.82
CA ILE A 215 -14.42 14.77 -5.34
C ILE A 215 -13.44 15.03 -6.48
N THR A 216 -13.61 14.37 -7.64
CA THR A 216 -12.75 14.60 -8.81
C THR A 216 -12.83 16.06 -9.28
N ARG A 217 -14.05 16.63 -9.36
CA ARG A 217 -14.24 18.05 -9.72
C ARG A 217 -13.57 18.99 -8.73
N PHE A 218 -13.53 18.65 -7.45
CA PHE A 218 -12.84 19.44 -6.45
C PHE A 218 -11.32 19.38 -6.63
N LEU A 219 -10.75 18.19 -6.79
CA LEU A 219 -9.30 18.03 -6.93
C LEU A 219 -8.76 18.86 -8.10
N LEU A 220 -9.50 18.91 -9.21
CA LEU A 220 -9.14 19.71 -10.39
C LEU A 220 -9.14 21.24 -10.14
N LYS A 221 -9.80 21.73 -9.09
CA LYS A 221 -9.86 23.16 -8.76
C LYS A 221 -8.74 23.61 -7.84
N GLN A 222 -8.03 22.68 -7.21
CA GLN A 222 -7.03 23.00 -6.20
C GLN A 222 -5.61 23.00 -6.79
N PRO A 223 -4.73 23.93 -6.38
CA PRO A 223 -3.32 23.91 -6.77
C PRO A 223 -2.45 22.97 -5.90
N TYR A 224 -2.98 22.46 -4.78
CA TYR A 224 -2.32 21.51 -3.89
C TYR A 224 -3.36 20.88 -2.92
N ILE A 225 -2.96 19.83 -2.20
CA ILE A 225 -3.71 19.20 -1.11
C ILE A 225 -3.19 19.77 0.22
N ASP A 226 -4.06 20.29 1.07
CA ASP A 226 -3.68 20.65 2.43
C ASP A 226 -3.27 19.39 3.21
N LEU A 227 -1.99 19.24 3.54
CA LEU A 227 -1.47 18.08 4.29
C LEU A 227 -1.48 18.31 5.81
N VAL A 228 -1.96 19.47 6.28
CA VAL A 228 -2.04 19.86 7.69
C VAL A 228 -3.46 19.68 8.21
N HIS A 229 -4.45 20.17 7.48
CA HIS A 229 -5.86 20.01 7.82
C HIS A 229 -6.50 18.92 6.96
N ILE A 230 -7.70 18.47 7.34
CA ILE A 230 -8.45 17.48 6.55
C ILE A 230 -8.79 18.13 5.19
N PRO A 231 -8.25 17.63 4.07
CA PRO A 231 -8.66 18.12 2.75
C PRO A 231 -10.16 17.93 2.60
N LEU A 232 -10.84 18.89 1.99
CA LEU A 232 -12.28 18.83 1.67
C LEU A 232 -13.28 18.84 2.84
N PHE A 233 -12.86 18.95 4.11
CA PHE A 233 -13.80 18.84 5.24
C PHE A 233 -14.99 19.83 5.15
N GLY A 234 -14.73 21.12 4.96
CA GLY A 234 -15.80 22.12 4.89
C GLY A 234 -16.77 21.89 3.73
N GLU A 235 -16.26 21.57 2.53
CA GLU A 235 -17.09 21.40 1.33
C GLU A 235 -17.84 20.06 1.30
N LEU A 236 -17.25 18.98 1.82
CA LEU A 236 -17.92 17.68 1.93
C LEU A 236 -19.06 17.73 2.96
N PHE A 237 -18.86 18.40 4.10
CA PHE A 237 -19.91 18.60 5.10
C PHE A 237 -21.04 19.49 4.60
N HIS A 238 -20.73 20.47 3.75
CA HIS A 238 -21.73 21.39 3.19
C HIS A 238 -22.37 20.86 1.90
N SER A 239 -21.84 19.78 1.32
CA SER A 239 -22.47 19.13 0.17
C SER A 239 -23.80 18.48 0.59
N SER A 240 -24.87 18.78 -0.13
CA SER A 240 -26.24 18.31 0.16
C SER A 240 -26.45 16.80 -0.04
N THR A 241 -25.39 16.02 -0.25
CA THR A 241 -25.44 14.60 -0.63
C THR A 241 -25.32 13.71 0.60
N ALA A 242 -26.35 12.91 0.91
CA ALA A 242 -26.34 11.96 2.03
C ALA A 242 -25.18 10.95 1.98
N GLU A 243 -24.71 10.60 0.78
CA GLU A 243 -23.57 9.70 0.54
C GLU A 243 -22.23 10.23 1.09
N VAL A 244 -22.04 11.56 1.10
CA VAL A 244 -20.81 12.16 1.62
C VAL A 244 -20.73 12.02 3.14
N ARG A 245 -21.88 12.13 3.81
CA ARG A 245 -21.98 11.82 5.24
C ARG A 245 -21.64 10.37 5.52
N LEU A 246 -21.97 9.41 4.65
CA LEU A 246 -21.65 7.99 4.84
C LEU A 246 -20.14 7.67 4.77
N ILE A 247 -19.34 8.42 4.00
CA ILE A 247 -17.87 8.27 4.01
C ILE A 247 -17.28 8.69 5.37
N PHE A 248 -17.89 9.67 6.03
CA PHE A 248 -17.48 10.14 7.37
C PHE A 248 -18.25 9.49 8.53
N SER A 249 -19.40 8.86 8.27
CA SER A 249 -20.30 8.25 9.27
C SER A 249 -20.24 6.73 9.29
N SER A 250 -19.49 6.08 8.40
CA SER A 250 -19.17 4.65 8.49
C SER A 250 -18.10 4.42 9.58
N SER A 251 -18.54 4.61 10.82
CA SER A 251 -18.05 3.98 12.06
C SER A 251 -16.53 3.96 12.34
N SER A 252 -15.72 4.82 11.73
CA SER A 252 -14.26 4.79 11.89
C SER A 252 -13.62 6.15 12.23
N PHE A 253 -14.42 7.20 12.43
CA PHE A 253 -13.94 8.56 12.74
C PHE A 253 -14.19 9.00 14.19
N LEU A 254 -14.86 8.17 15.01
CA LEU A 254 -15.02 8.41 16.44
C LEU A 254 -14.28 7.31 17.19
N PHE A 255 -13.28 7.75 17.99
CA PHE A 255 -12.29 7.03 18.80
C PHE A 255 -10.90 6.89 18.19
#